data_AF-A0A965XJE8-F1
#
_entry.id   AF-A0A965XJE8-F1
#
_cell.length_a   1.000
_cell.length_b   1.000
_cell.length_c   1.000
_cell.angle_alpha   90.00
_cell.angle_beta   90.00
_cell.angle_gamma   90.00
#
_symmetry.space_group_name_H-M   'P 1'
#
loop_
_entity.id
_entity.type
_entity.pdbx_description
1 polymer ?
#
loop_
_entity_poly.entity_id
_entity_poly.type
_entity_poly.pdbx_seq_one_letter_code
_entity_poly.pdbx_strand_id
1 'polypeptide(L)'
;MEQKVKALFAWTKKGEKTAKLIGDQYEKAGMEIIFHGQAAKEELILLGEERGMTHVLYFLDHEKVILVSLTDEMGGFTVEVKLEDLLLPC
;
A
#
# COMPACT_ATOMS: atom_id res chain seq x y z
N MET A 1 -22.28 -2.48 6.56
CA MET A 1 -21.37 -3.44 5.92
C MET A 1 -19.97 -2.99 6.24
N GLU A 2 -19.14 -3.79 6.91
CA GLU A 2 -17.72 -3.47 7.05
C GLU A 2 -17.09 -3.51 5.65
N GLN A 3 -16.60 -2.37 5.15
CA GLN A 3 -15.75 -2.36 3.97
C GLN A 3 -14.42 -2.99 4.36
N LYS A 4 -14.17 -4.20 3.86
CA LYS A 4 -12.89 -4.87 4.04
C LYS A 4 -11.80 -4.05 3.34
N VAL A 5 -10.74 -3.71 4.06
CA VAL A 5 -9.61 -2.95 3.49
C VAL A 5 -8.95 -3.79 2.40
N LYS A 6 -8.82 -3.19 1.19
CA LYS A 6 -8.13 -3.78 0.04
C LYS A 6 -6.94 -2.90 -0.31
N ALA A 7 -5.74 -3.43 -0.15
CA ALA A 7 -4.53 -2.67 -0.36
C ALA A 7 -3.72 -3.20 -1.55
N LEU A 8 -3.30 -2.30 -2.42
CA LEU A 8 -2.36 -2.61 -3.49
C LEU A 8 -0.95 -2.27 -3.07
N PHE A 9 -0.05 -3.23 -3.23
CA PHE A 9 1.36 -3.09 -2.91
C PHE A 9 2.15 -2.91 -4.21
N ALA A 10 2.76 -1.75 -4.36
CA ALA A 10 3.67 -1.44 -5.46
C ALA A 10 5.02 -0.99 -4.89
N TRP A 11 6.08 -1.00 -5.69
CA TRP A 11 7.41 -0.66 -5.18
C TRP A 11 8.35 -0.09 -6.23
N THR A 12 9.39 0.60 -5.79
CA THR A 12 10.60 0.77 -6.60
C THR A 12 11.44 -0.51 -6.53
N LYS A 13 12.48 -0.61 -7.38
CA LYS A 13 13.48 -1.68 -7.27
C LYS A 13 14.08 -1.83 -5.85
N LYS A 14 14.23 -0.73 -5.10
CA LYS A 14 14.77 -0.77 -3.73
C LYS A 14 13.74 -1.18 -2.68
N GLY A 15 12.45 -0.99 -2.95
CA GLY A 15 11.35 -1.30 -2.03
C GLY A 15 10.82 -2.73 -2.12
N GLU A 16 11.19 -3.51 -3.14
CA GLU A 16 10.62 -4.84 -3.40
C GLU A 16 10.65 -5.78 -2.19
N LYS A 17 11.83 -5.89 -1.55
CA LYS A 17 12.01 -6.81 -0.42
C LYS A 17 11.12 -6.42 0.76
N THR A 18 11.01 -5.12 1.02
CA THR A 18 10.18 -4.55 2.07
C THR A 18 8.71 -4.77 1.79
N ALA A 19 8.27 -4.48 0.56
CA ALA A 19 6.88 -4.64 0.15
C ALA A 19 6.40 -6.08 0.34
N LYS A 20 7.20 -7.06 -0.10
CA LYS A 20 6.90 -8.48 0.08
C LYS A 20 6.81 -8.86 1.56
N LEU A 21 7.79 -8.46 2.37
CA LEU A 21 7.81 -8.76 3.79
C LEU A 21 6.58 -8.22 4.53
N ILE A 22 6.23 -6.95 4.30
CA ILE A 22 5.08 -6.33 4.97
C ILE A 22 3.76 -6.87 4.41
N GLY A 23 3.66 -7.08 3.10
CA GLY A 23 2.47 -7.65 2.49
C GLY A 23 2.14 -9.02 3.07
N ASP A 24 3.15 -9.90 3.20
CA ASP A 24 2.99 -11.21 3.85
C ASP A 24 2.50 -11.10 5.31
N GLN A 25 2.95 -10.08 6.05
CA GLN A 25 2.50 -9.83 7.43
C GLN A 25 1.04 -9.37 7.46
N TYR A 26 0.66 -8.47 6.55
CA TYR A 26 -0.70 -7.93 6.48
C TYR A 26 -1.70 -8.98 5.99
N GLU A 27 -1.33 -9.84 5.03
CA GLU A 27 -2.13 -10.99 4.63
C GLU A 27 -2.37 -11.94 5.81
N LYS A 28 -1.33 -12.24 6.61
CA LYS A 28 -1.46 -13.05 7.82
C LYS A 28 -2.36 -12.41 8.89
N ALA A 29 -2.42 -11.07 8.91
CA ALA A 29 -3.34 -10.32 9.77
C ALA A 29 -4.78 -10.25 9.21
N GLY A 30 -5.05 -10.85 8.04
CA GLY A 30 -6.39 -10.96 7.45
C GLY A 30 -6.77 -9.85 6.47
N MET A 31 -5.83 -8.97 6.11
CA MET A 31 -6.04 -7.96 5.07
C MET A 31 -6.03 -8.57 3.68
N GLU A 32 -6.79 -7.98 2.75
CA GLU A 32 -6.78 -8.38 1.34
C GLU A 32 -5.71 -7.56 0.60
N ILE A 33 -4.61 -8.20 0.22
CA ILE A 33 -3.45 -7.56 -0.41
C ILE A 33 -3.34 -8.01 -1.87
N ILE A 34 -3.05 -7.05 -2.76
CA ILE A 34 -2.67 -7.34 -4.15
C ILE A 34 -1.25 -6.83 -4.38
N PHE A 35 -0.32 -7.75 -4.63
CA PHE A 35 1.02 -7.41 -5.07
C PHE A 35 1.01 -7.03 -6.55
N HIS A 36 1.22 -5.75 -6.86
CA HIS A 36 1.29 -5.25 -8.23
C HIS A 36 2.67 -5.47 -8.85
N GLY A 37 3.75 -5.12 -8.15
CA GLY A 37 5.10 -5.11 -8.72
C GLY A 37 5.75 -3.74 -8.71
N GLN A 38 6.73 -3.57 -9.60
CA GLN A 38 7.32 -2.26 -9.86
C GLN A 38 6.32 -1.37 -10.59
N ALA A 39 6.17 -0.12 -10.15
CA ALA A 39 5.29 0.87 -10.76
C ALA A 39 5.93 2.26 -10.72
N ALA A 40 5.45 3.16 -11.58
CA ALA A 40 5.78 4.58 -11.48
C ALA A 40 4.90 5.25 -10.41
N LYS A 41 5.41 6.31 -9.77
CA LYS A 41 4.69 7.02 -8.71
C LYS A 41 3.41 7.69 -9.25
N GLU A 42 3.46 8.15 -10.49
CA GLU A 42 2.39 8.85 -11.19
C GLU A 42 1.19 7.93 -11.50
N GLU A 43 1.40 6.61 -11.49
CA GLU A 43 0.39 5.61 -11.85
C GLU A 43 -0.39 5.08 -10.63
N LEU A 44 0.05 5.39 -9.41
CA LEU A 44 -0.46 4.73 -8.19
C LEU A 44 -1.95 4.92 -7.96
N ILE A 45 -2.45 6.14 -8.17
CA ILE A 45 -3.88 6.46 -7.98
C ILE A 45 -4.71 5.65 -8.99
N LEU A 46 -4.36 5.74 -10.28
CA LEU A 46 -5.05 5.02 -11.35
C LEU A 46 -5.04 3.51 -11.11
N LEU A 47 -3.89 2.94 -10.74
CA LEU A 47 -3.74 1.51 -10.46
C LEU A 47 -4.65 1.03 -9.32
N GLY A 48 -4.79 1.83 -8.27
CA GLY A 48 -5.66 1.50 -7.15
C GLY A 48 -7.15 1.65 -7.50
N GLU A 49 -7.53 2.69 -8.24
CA GLU A 49 -8.90 2.91 -8.71
C GLU A 49 -9.37 1.80 -9.65
N GLU A 50 -8.58 1.46 -10.68
CA GLU A 50 -8.91 0.41 -11.65
C GLU A 50 -9.09 -0.96 -11.01
N ARG A 51 -8.42 -1.20 -9.88
CA ARG A 51 -8.49 -2.47 -9.16
C ARG A 51 -9.48 -2.45 -8.00
N GLY A 52 -10.20 -1.35 -7.77
CA GLY A 52 -11.17 -1.22 -6.69
C GLY A 52 -10.52 -1.34 -5.31
N MET A 53 -9.32 -0.77 -5.17
CA MET A 53 -8.56 -0.76 -3.91
C MET A 53 -9.00 0.42 -3.04
N THR A 54 -8.91 0.25 -1.73
CA THR A 54 -9.11 1.38 -0.80
C THR A 54 -7.80 2.10 -0.50
N HIS A 55 -6.68 1.40 -0.60
CA HIS A 55 -5.35 1.95 -0.34
C HIS A 55 -4.31 1.46 -1.35
N VAL A 56 -3.28 2.26 -1.58
CA VAL A 56 -2.05 1.87 -2.27
C VAL A 56 -0.87 2.15 -1.35
N LEU A 57 -0.04 1.14 -1.11
CA LEU A 57 1.22 1.27 -0.41
C LEU A 57 2.34 1.13 -1.43
N TYR A 58 3.05 2.22 -1.68
CA TYR A 58 4.16 2.28 -2.61
C TYR A 58 5.50 2.36 -1.87
N PHE A 59 6.23 1.25 -1.87
CA PHE A 59 7.46 1.10 -1.12
C PHE A 59 8.63 1.71 -1.90
N LEU A 60 9.22 2.77 -1.36
CA LEU A 60 10.36 3.46 -1.98
C LEU A 60 11.66 2.71 -1.71
N ASP A 61 11.85 2.22 -0.48
CA ASP A 61 13.04 1.49 -0.03
C ASP A 61 12.75 0.68 1.26
N HIS A 62 13.72 0.62 2.18
CA HIS A 62 13.63 -0.10 3.45
C HIS A 62 13.16 0.77 4.61
N GLU A 63 12.95 2.08 4.39
CA GLU A 63 12.54 3.04 5.40
C GLU A 63 11.29 3.81 5.01
N LYS A 64 11.03 4.00 3.72
CA LYS A 64 10.00 4.93 3.23
C LYS A 64 8.92 4.24 2.41
N VAL A 65 7.68 4.64 2.67
CA VAL A 65 6.49 4.19 1.95
C VAL A 65 5.63 5.41 1.63
N ILE A 66 5.06 5.45 0.42
CA ILE A 66 3.99 6.38 0.09
C ILE A 66 2.67 5.65 0.28
N LEU A 67 1.83 6.16 1.20
CA LEU A 67 0.47 5.69 1.41
C LEU A 67 -0.47 6.60 0.62
N VAL A 68 -1.22 5.99 -0.31
CA VAL A 68 -2.34 6.62 -1.00
C VAL A 68 -3.62 6.02 -0.43
N SER A 69 -4.48 6.85 0.15
CA SER A 69 -5.85 6.47 0.46
C SER A 69 -6.76 6.91 -0.67
N LEU A 70 -7.57 5.97 -1.16
CA LEU A 70 -8.54 6.16 -2.25
C LEU A 70 -9.98 6.21 -1.73
N THR A 71 -10.18 6.14 -0.41
CA THR A 71 -11.52 6.05 0.17
C THR A 71 -12.34 7.32 -0.07
N ASP A 72 -13.55 7.07 -0.57
CA ASP A 72 -14.65 7.97 -0.81
C ASP A 72 -15.14 8.63 0.51
N GLU A 73 -15.68 9.84 0.42
CA GLU A 73 -16.22 10.73 1.48
C GLU A 73 -15.30 11.83 2.09
N MET A 74 -14.00 11.62 2.32
CA MET A 74 -13.12 12.68 2.91
C MET A 74 -12.08 13.28 1.94
N GLY A 75 -12.09 12.83 0.68
CA GLY A 75 -11.05 13.14 -0.29
C GLY A 75 -9.81 12.27 -0.03
N GLY A 76 -9.44 11.48 -1.03
CA GLY A 76 -8.23 10.66 -0.98
C GLY A 76 -7.01 11.51 -0.64
N PHE A 77 -6.03 10.91 0.05
CA PHE A 77 -4.79 11.60 0.41
C PHE A 77 -3.58 10.79 -0.03
N THR A 78 -2.46 11.48 -0.21
CA THR A 78 -1.15 10.86 -0.44
C THR A 78 -0.18 11.41 0.60
N VAL A 79 0.48 10.52 1.32
CA VAL A 79 1.44 10.88 2.36
C VAL A 79 2.65 9.96 2.30
N GLU A 80 3.84 10.50 2.54
CA GLU A 80 5.04 9.71 2.78
C GLU A 80 5.11 9.39 4.27
N VAL A 81 5.18 8.10 4.60
CA VAL A 81 5.30 7.56 5.96
C VAL A 81 6.58 6.75 6.07
N LYS A 82 7.06 6.60 7.30
CA LYS A 82 8.15 5.66 7.54
C LYS A 82 7.60 4.25 7.70
N LEU A 83 8.43 3.27 7.37
CA LEU A 83 8.11 1.87 7.52
C LEU A 83 7.83 1.50 8.98
N GLU A 84 8.55 2.12 9.93
CA GLU A 84 8.36 1.89 11.37
C GLU A 84 6.94 2.24 11.84
N ASP A 85 6.30 3.23 11.19
CA ASP A 85 4.93 3.65 11.51
C ASP A 85 3.87 2.68 10.95
N LEU A 86 4.25 1.81 10.01
CA LEU A 86 3.38 0.80 9.38
C LEU A 86 3.43 -0.56 10.08
N LEU A 87 4.39 -0.78 10.99
CA LEU A 87 4.52 -2.06 11.68
C LEU A 87 3.36 -2.25 12.66
N LEU A 88 2.65 -3.38 12.52
CA LEU A 88 1.67 -3.78 13.52
C LEU A 88 2.38 -4.01 14.86
N PRO A 89 1.81 -3.60 16.01
CA PRO A 89 2.39 -3.91 17.31
C PRO A 89 2.52 -5.43 17.45
N CYS A 90 3.70 -5.87 17.89
CA CYS A 90 4.08 -7.26 18.08
C CYS A 90 3.17 -7.99 19.09
#